data_AF-A0A4S2CB76-F1
#
_entry.id   AF-A0A4S2CB76-F1
#
_cell.length_a   1.000
_cell.length_b   1.000
_cell.length_c   1.000
_cell.angle_alpha   90.00
_cell.angle_beta   90.00
_cell.angle_gamma   90.00
#
_symmetry.space_group_name_H-M   'P 1'
#
loop_
_entity.id
_entity.type
_entity.pdbx_description
1 polymer ?
#
loop_
_entity_poly.entity_id
_entity_poly.type
_entity_poly.pdbx_seq_one_letter_code
_entity_poly.pdbx_strand_id
1 'polypeptide(L)'
;MVVGVDVHVTTAPPFNPIHPYIGMVMDVADYIPFLGTNVSVNGLKRGVSDTGGMIIPLMHIPLAGPFAMAAMIGHESMNFFASQTVFCDGVRMSPKGHMVMTCNDVGIPLSASLGGKPKKPKLVPSLFAPTSYSLPVPTGKPVMVGGPYAPDWGGALAGLLSSIGFGALMKLGRKGLGKALKTFNHKVLKNPNIQKHFPSTKKLSAYLCKNGFEPVNLINGAVVYEGTDFGFPSPLP
;
A
#
# COMPACT_ATOMS: atom_id res chain seq x y z
N MET A 1 6.34 -12.63 13.74
CA MET A 1 6.66 -11.26 14.15
C MET A 1 8.05 -10.94 13.62
N VAL A 2 8.35 -9.70 13.30
CA VAL A 2 9.67 -9.28 12.83
C VAL A 2 10.21 -8.25 13.80
N VAL A 3 11.47 -8.38 14.18
CA VAL A 3 12.18 -7.42 15.02
C VAL A 3 13.57 -7.19 14.43
N GLY A 4 14.00 -5.95 14.41
CA GLY A 4 15.32 -5.59 13.91
C GLY A 4 15.52 -4.08 13.87
N VAL A 5 16.32 -3.66 12.90
CA VAL A 5 16.77 -2.28 12.76
C VAL A 5 16.69 -1.88 11.30
N ASP A 6 16.20 -0.67 11.05
CA ASP A 6 16.22 -0.01 9.74
C ASP A 6 17.17 1.19 9.77
N VAL A 7 17.87 1.39 8.66
CA VAL A 7 18.82 2.48 8.44
C VAL A 7 18.13 3.54 7.61
N HIS A 8 17.74 4.63 8.27
CA HIS A 8 17.16 5.82 7.65
C HIS A 8 17.88 7.07 8.14
N VAL A 9 18.64 7.70 7.24
CA VAL A 9 19.41 8.91 7.52
C VAL A 9 18.45 10.06 7.80
N THR A 10 18.64 10.72 8.94
CA THR A 10 17.88 11.92 9.29
C THR A 10 18.65 13.19 8.92
N THR A 11 17.94 14.29 8.68
CA THR A 11 18.55 15.57 8.28
C THR A 11 18.85 16.50 9.45
N ALA A 12 18.62 16.07 10.69
CA ALA A 12 18.83 16.89 11.89
C ALA A 12 19.75 16.18 12.90
N PRO A 13 20.59 16.93 13.66
CA PRO A 13 21.36 16.36 14.76
C PRO A 13 20.45 15.61 15.75
N PRO A 14 20.84 14.43 16.27
CA PRO A 14 22.16 13.78 16.20
C PRO A 14 22.47 12.99 14.91
N PHE A 15 21.68 13.14 13.83
CA PHE A 15 21.85 12.42 12.56
C PHE A 15 21.84 10.89 12.74
N ASN A 16 21.11 10.38 13.74
CA ASN A 16 21.08 8.95 14.04
C ASN A 16 20.35 8.22 12.92
N PRO A 17 21.03 7.35 12.14
CA PRO A 17 20.39 6.65 11.04
C PRO A 17 19.60 5.42 11.54
N ILE A 18 19.83 4.98 12.78
CA ILE A 18 19.32 3.72 13.31
C ILE A 18 17.92 3.89 13.88
N HIS A 19 16.96 3.17 13.30
CA HIS A 19 15.56 3.13 13.71
C HIS A 19 15.14 1.69 14.03
N PRO A 20 14.42 1.43 15.12
CA PRO A 20 13.94 0.09 15.41
C PRO A 20 12.85 -0.31 14.41
N TYR A 21 12.92 -1.54 13.91
CA TYR A 21 11.86 -2.16 13.14
C TYR A 21 11.15 -3.21 14.00
N ILE A 22 9.84 -3.05 14.16
CA ILE A 22 8.97 -4.06 14.76
C ILE A 22 7.78 -4.20 13.82
N GLY A 23 7.50 -5.41 13.35
CA GLY A 23 6.49 -5.62 12.34
C GLY A 23 5.92 -7.02 12.28
N MET A 24 5.06 -7.24 11.30
CA MET A 24 4.49 -8.55 11.00
C MET A 24 4.57 -8.81 9.50
N VAL A 25 5.06 -10.00 9.14
CA VAL A 25 4.95 -10.52 7.77
C VAL A 25 3.55 -11.08 7.61
N MET A 26 2.71 -10.34 6.90
CA MET A 26 1.35 -10.71 6.53
C MET A 26 1.01 -9.95 5.25
N ASP A 27 0.77 -10.69 4.17
CA ASP A 27 0.21 -10.09 2.97
C ASP A 27 -1.31 -10.00 3.12
N VAL A 28 -1.86 -8.81 2.94
CA VAL A 28 -3.32 -8.61 2.99
C VAL A 28 -4.00 -9.27 1.78
N ALA A 29 -3.32 -9.36 0.64
CA ALA A 29 -3.84 -10.00 -0.55
C ALA A 29 -4.13 -11.49 -0.34
N ASP A 30 -3.36 -12.18 0.52
CA ASP A 30 -3.55 -13.58 0.87
C ASP A 30 -4.90 -13.88 1.56
N TYR A 31 -5.56 -12.85 2.08
CA TYR A 31 -6.85 -12.95 2.75
C TYR A 31 -8.02 -12.54 1.84
N ILE A 32 -7.77 -12.09 0.60
CA ILE A 32 -8.83 -11.74 -0.34
C ILE A 32 -9.47 -13.02 -0.89
N PRO A 33 -10.79 -13.21 -0.72
CA PRO A 33 -11.49 -14.40 -1.24
C PRO A 33 -11.27 -14.57 -2.75
N PHE A 34 -11.00 -15.81 -3.18
CA PHE A 34 -10.79 -16.21 -4.58
C PHE A 34 -9.56 -15.64 -5.29
N LEU A 35 -8.76 -14.78 -4.65
CA LEU A 35 -7.52 -14.21 -5.19
C LEU A 35 -6.28 -14.53 -4.36
N GLY A 36 -6.42 -14.60 -3.03
CA GLY A 36 -5.32 -14.89 -2.11
C GLY A 36 -4.94 -16.37 -2.06
N THR A 37 -3.90 -16.70 -1.29
CA THR A 37 -3.45 -18.09 -1.11
C THR A 37 -4.49 -19.00 -0.45
N ASN A 38 -4.59 -20.23 -0.94
CA ASN A 38 -5.36 -21.30 -0.31
C ASN A 38 -4.54 -22.13 0.68
N VAL A 39 -3.23 -21.92 0.73
CA VAL A 39 -2.32 -22.68 1.58
C VAL A 39 -2.24 -22.02 2.96
N SER A 40 -2.51 -22.81 4.00
CA SER A 40 -2.42 -22.37 5.39
C SER A 40 -1.61 -23.35 6.22
N VAL A 41 -0.92 -22.82 7.23
CA VAL A 41 -0.15 -23.58 8.21
C VAL A 41 -0.71 -23.25 9.58
N ASN A 42 -1.27 -24.26 10.26
CA ASN A 42 -1.91 -24.09 11.56
C ASN A 42 -2.97 -22.97 11.58
N GLY A 43 -3.81 -22.90 10.54
CA GLY A 43 -4.90 -21.93 10.44
C GLY A 43 -4.49 -20.51 10.04
N LEU A 44 -3.19 -20.23 9.86
CA LEU A 44 -2.68 -18.96 9.33
C LEU A 44 -2.22 -19.12 7.89
N LYS A 45 -2.37 -18.08 7.07
CA LYS A 45 -1.87 -18.08 5.69
C LYS A 45 -0.35 -18.27 5.67
N ARG A 46 0.15 -19.00 4.68
CA ARG A 46 1.57 -19.31 4.51
C ARG A 46 2.38 -18.03 4.22
N GLY A 47 3.68 -18.06 4.52
CA GLY A 47 4.63 -17.05 4.03
C GLY A 47 5.54 -17.66 2.97
N VAL A 48 5.72 -16.97 1.84
CA VAL A 48 6.75 -17.27 0.83
C VAL A 48 7.68 -16.08 0.67
N SER A 49 8.67 -16.21 -0.19
CA SER A 49 9.69 -15.21 -0.49
C SER A 49 9.19 -13.90 -1.11
N ASP A 50 7.92 -13.76 -1.51
CA ASP A 50 7.33 -12.50 -1.98
C ASP A 50 6.31 -11.91 -0.99
N THR A 51 6.10 -12.57 0.15
CA THR A 51 5.13 -12.11 1.14
C THR A 51 5.58 -10.80 1.76
N GLY A 52 4.75 -9.78 1.58
CA GLY A 52 4.92 -8.49 2.21
C GLY A 52 4.69 -8.54 3.72
N GLY A 53 5.26 -7.57 4.41
CA GLY A 53 5.02 -7.34 5.81
C GLY A 53 4.94 -5.86 6.11
N MET A 54 4.35 -5.54 7.24
CA MET A 54 4.03 -4.18 7.63
C MET A 54 4.66 -3.86 8.98
N ILE A 55 5.25 -2.68 9.08
CA ILE A 55 5.76 -2.17 10.35
C ILE A 55 4.60 -1.86 11.31
N ILE A 56 4.82 -2.05 12.60
CA ILE A 56 4.00 -1.54 13.70
C ILE A 56 4.76 -0.31 14.20
N PRO A 57 4.37 0.93 13.87
CA PRO A 57 3.02 1.50 13.90
C PRO A 57 2.43 1.91 12.52
N LEU A 58 2.59 1.09 11.48
CA LEU A 58 2.21 1.32 10.07
C LEU A 58 3.08 2.32 9.30
N MET A 59 3.82 3.18 9.99
CA MET A 59 4.78 4.09 9.40
C MET A 59 6.05 4.17 10.24
N HIS A 60 7.16 4.51 9.61
CA HIS A 60 8.41 4.82 10.29
C HIS A 60 8.23 6.14 11.05
N ILE A 61 8.46 6.10 12.35
CA ILE A 61 8.49 7.31 13.18
C ILE A 61 9.94 7.82 13.15
N PRO A 62 10.19 9.04 12.67
CA PRO A 62 11.51 9.65 12.73
C PRO A 62 11.90 9.91 14.19
N LEU A 63 12.98 9.29 14.66
CA LEU A 63 13.44 9.47 16.05
C LEU A 63 14.29 10.72 16.25
N ALA A 64 14.98 11.19 15.20
CA ALA A 64 15.98 12.25 15.25
C ALA A 64 15.84 13.25 14.09
N GLY A 65 14.63 13.78 13.89
CA GLY A 65 14.31 14.74 12.83
C GLY A 65 13.89 14.10 11.50
N PRO A 66 13.55 14.90 10.47
CA PRO A 66 12.99 14.39 9.21
C PRO A 66 13.94 13.43 8.49
N PHE A 67 13.38 12.43 7.80
CA PHE A 67 14.16 11.53 6.95
C PHE A 67 14.69 12.26 5.71
N ALA A 68 15.97 12.03 5.39
CA ALA A 68 16.59 12.56 4.18
C ALA A 68 15.93 12.01 2.91
N MET A 69 15.55 10.73 2.93
CA MET A 69 14.99 10.02 1.78
C MET A 69 13.55 9.52 2.02
N ALA A 70 12.70 10.38 2.62
CA ALA A 70 11.33 10.02 3.00
C ALA A 70 10.49 9.37 1.88
N ALA A 71 10.71 9.73 0.61
CA ALA A 71 9.97 9.19 -0.52
C ALA A 71 10.32 7.72 -0.86
N MET A 72 11.50 7.24 -0.47
CA MET A 72 11.94 5.86 -0.70
C MET A 72 11.56 4.92 0.44
N ILE A 73 11.09 5.47 1.57
CA ILE A 73 10.71 4.68 2.73
C ILE A 73 9.35 4.02 2.46
N GLY A 74 9.38 2.69 2.27
CA GLY A 74 8.19 1.89 1.97
C GLY A 74 7.32 1.57 3.19
N HIS A 75 7.87 1.71 4.41
CA HIS A 75 7.21 1.30 5.67
C HIS A 75 6.80 -0.18 5.72
N GLU A 76 7.49 -0.99 4.94
CA GLU A 76 7.16 -2.38 4.72
C GLU A 76 8.40 -3.26 4.87
N SER A 77 8.15 -4.56 4.90
CA SER A 77 9.17 -5.60 4.85
C SER A 77 8.79 -6.58 3.77
N MET A 78 9.76 -7.35 3.29
CA MET A 78 9.52 -8.43 2.37
C MET A 78 10.28 -9.65 2.85
N ASN A 79 9.65 -10.80 2.74
CA ASN A 79 10.43 -12.03 2.74
C ASN A 79 11.36 -12.03 1.52
N PHE A 80 12.44 -12.78 1.60
CA PHE A 80 13.38 -12.90 0.48
C PHE A 80 14.13 -14.21 0.57
N PHE A 81 14.46 -14.60 1.80
CA PHE A 81 15.04 -15.90 2.09
C PHE A 81 13.93 -16.94 2.25
N ALA A 82 14.06 -18.03 1.51
CA ALA A 82 13.09 -19.13 1.51
C ALA A 82 13.77 -20.47 1.22
N SER A 83 13.07 -21.57 1.51
CA SER A 83 13.55 -22.92 1.25
C SER A 83 13.84 -23.15 -0.23
N GLN A 84 14.90 -23.91 -0.52
CA GLN A 84 15.23 -24.25 -1.90
C GLN A 84 14.33 -25.36 -2.49
N THR A 85 13.69 -26.14 -1.63
CA THR A 85 13.00 -27.38 -2.05
C THR A 85 11.49 -27.34 -1.83
N VAL A 86 11.00 -26.41 -1.01
CA VAL A 86 9.57 -26.33 -0.67
C VAL A 86 8.94 -25.11 -1.31
N PHE A 87 7.90 -25.35 -2.09
CA PHE A 87 7.14 -24.34 -2.81
C PHE A 87 5.70 -24.31 -2.33
N CYS A 88 5.12 -23.12 -2.30
CA CYS A 88 3.71 -22.86 -2.05
C CYS A 88 3.22 -21.83 -3.07
N ASP A 89 2.13 -22.11 -3.77
CA ASP A 89 1.60 -21.27 -4.86
C ASP A 89 2.64 -20.89 -5.93
N GLY A 90 3.57 -21.80 -6.22
CA GLY A 90 4.63 -21.59 -7.22
C GLY A 90 5.83 -20.78 -6.74
N VAL A 91 5.84 -20.32 -5.48
CA VAL A 91 6.92 -19.51 -4.89
C VAL A 91 7.52 -20.22 -3.68
N ARG A 92 8.80 -19.97 -3.35
CA ARG A 92 9.51 -20.69 -2.29
C ARG A 92 9.01 -20.33 -0.90
N MET A 93 8.73 -21.34 -0.08
CA MET A 93 8.17 -21.16 1.26
C MET A 93 9.22 -20.62 2.25
N SER A 94 8.84 -19.59 3.01
CA SER A 94 9.70 -18.96 4.03
C SER A 94 9.46 -19.58 5.42
N PRO A 95 10.51 -19.84 6.20
CA PRO A 95 10.39 -20.42 7.54
C PRO A 95 9.96 -19.37 8.58
N LYS A 96 9.56 -19.80 9.78
CA LYS A 96 9.24 -18.87 10.89
C LYS A 96 10.46 -18.28 11.62
N GLY A 97 11.68 -18.56 11.17
CA GLY A 97 12.92 -18.02 11.74
C GLY A 97 13.98 -17.82 10.65
N HIS A 98 14.11 -16.59 10.17
CA HIS A 98 15.06 -16.20 9.10
C HIS A 98 15.26 -14.69 9.11
N MET A 99 16.32 -14.23 8.43
CA MET A 99 16.50 -12.80 8.15
C MET A 99 15.37 -12.31 7.24
N VAL A 100 14.80 -11.15 7.57
CA VAL A 100 13.73 -10.50 6.79
C VAL A 100 14.29 -9.22 6.20
N MET A 101 13.92 -8.93 4.95
CA MET A 101 14.31 -7.70 4.28
C MET A 101 13.39 -6.58 4.76
N THR A 102 13.95 -5.57 5.42
CA THR A 102 13.21 -4.39 5.92
C THR A 102 13.70 -3.12 5.25
N CYS A 103 12.93 -2.06 5.33
CA CYS A 103 13.17 -0.85 4.54
C CYS A 103 14.46 -0.15 5.01
N ASN A 104 15.35 0.16 4.09
CA ASN A 104 16.62 0.82 4.41
C ASN A 104 16.94 1.87 3.35
N ASP A 105 17.76 2.85 3.67
CA ASP A 105 18.22 3.87 2.71
C ASP A 105 19.24 3.32 1.70
N VAL A 106 19.83 2.15 1.99
CA VAL A 106 20.75 1.42 1.13
C VAL A 106 20.34 -0.04 1.10
N GLY A 107 20.26 -0.65 -0.09
CA GLY A 107 19.87 -2.05 -0.23
C GLY A 107 19.42 -2.44 -1.63
N ILE A 108 18.63 -3.50 -1.69
CA ILE A 108 18.07 -4.07 -2.92
C ILE A 108 16.66 -3.49 -3.15
N PRO A 109 16.30 -3.04 -4.36
CA PRO A 109 14.96 -2.58 -4.66
C PRO A 109 14.00 -3.78 -4.81
N LEU A 110 13.27 -4.10 -3.74
CA LEU A 110 12.32 -5.22 -3.73
C LEU A 110 10.87 -4.79 -3.97
N SER A 111 10.58 -3.50 -3.80
CA SER A 111 9.29 -2.93 -4.14
C SER A 111 9.48 -1.55 -4.75
N ALA A 112 8.45 -1.07 -5.43
CA ALA A 112 8.41 0.27 -5.96
C ALA A 112 6.98 0.81 -5.96
N SER A 113 6.88 2.10 -5.68
CA SER A 113 5.63 2.84 -5.68
C SER A 113 5.59 3.85 -6.84
N LEU A 114 4.40 4.10 -7.39
CA LEU A 114 4.21 5.10 -8.44
C LEU A 114 3.93 6.47 -7.82
N GLY A 115 5.02 7.15 -7.45
CA GLY A 115 5.02 8.53 -6.97
C GLY A 115 4.86 9.58 -8.08
N GLY A 116 4.96 10.85 -7.68
CA GLY A 116 4.97 11.99 -8.59
C GLY A 116 3.59 12.51 -9.03
N LYS A 117 3.62 13.62 -9.80
CA LYS A 117 2.40 14.31 -10.24
C LYS A 117 1.54 13.40 -11.14
N PRO A 118 0.20 13.55 -11.17
CA PRO A 118 -0.68 12.71 -11.98
C PRO A 118 -0.36 12.65 -13.47
N LYS A 119 0.30 13.69 -14.00
CA LYS A 119 0.71 13.83 -15.41
C LYS A 119 2.14 13.33 -15.69
N LYS A 120 2.95 13.06 -14.67
CA LYS A 120 4.33 12.55 -14.78
C LYS A 120 4.58 11.54 -13.64
N PRO A 121 4.02 10.32 -13.73
CA PRO A 121 4.30 9.28 -12.74
C PRO A 121 5.81 9.01 -12.72
N LYS A 122 6.40 9.02 -11.53
CA LYS A 122 7.78 8.59 -11.30
C LYS A 122 7.75 7.31 -10.50
N LEU A 123 8.47 6.30 -10.97
CA LEU A 123 8.70 5.11 -10.19
C LEU A 123 9.69 5.46 -9.07
N VAL A 124 9.29 5.26 -7.82
CA VAL A 124 10.15 5.43 -6.66
C VAL A 124 10.37 4.06 -6.05
N PRO A 125 11.57 3.48 -6.17
CA PRO A 125 11.88 2.21 -5.55
C PRO A 125 12.01 2.38 -4.04
N SER A 126 11.61 1.36 -3.30
CA SER A 126 11.94 1.20 -1.89
C SER A 126 13.05 0.17 -1.76
N LEU A 127 14.09 0.54 -1.03
CA LEU A 127 15.28 -0.28 -0.85
C LEU A 127 15.14 -1.08 0.44
N PHE A 128 15.66 -2.31 0.41
CA PHE A 128 15.57 -3.23 1.52
C PHE A 128 16.92 -3.87 1.82
N ALA A 129 17.20 -4.11 3.10
CA ALA A 129 18.37 -4.83 3.56
C ALA A 129 17.98 -5.88 4.61
N PRO A 130 18.76 -6.97 4.77
CA PRO A 130 18.49 -8.04 5.72
C PRO A 130 18.92 -7.62 7.14
N THR A 131 18.34 -6.55 7.66
CA THR A 131 18.68 -5.96 8.97
C THR A 131 17.71 -6.33 10.08
N SER A 132 16.71 -7.16 9.75
CA SER A 132 15.72 -7.66 10.69
C SER A 132 15.58 -9.17 10.68
N TYR A 133 15.00 -9.73 11.73
CA TYR A 133 14.82 -11.17 11.91
C TYR A 133 13.35 -11.51 12.20
N SER A 134 12.86 -12.57 11.55
CA SER A 134 11.55 -13.14 11.83
C SER A 134 11.62 -13.96 13.11
N LEU A 135 10.93 -13.51 14.15
CA LEU A 135 10.79 -14.25 15.39
C LEU A 135 9.68 -15.30 15.25
N PRO A 136 9.99 -16.59 15.50
CA PRO A 136 9.02 -17.67 15.42
C PRO A 136 8.04 -17.56 16.58
N VAL A 137 6.88 -16.96 16.32
CA VAL A 137 5.75 -17.04 17.23
C VAL A 137 5.12 -18.44 17.05
N PRO A 138 5.08 -19.27 18.10
CA PRO A 138 4.50 -20.61 18.01
C PRO A 138 2.98 -20.49 17.85
N THR A 139 2.47 -20.97 16.72
CA THR A 139 1.03 -20.93 16.40
C THR A 139 0.43 -22.32 16.24
N GLY A 140 1.12 -23.35 16.74
CA GLY A 140 0.72 -24.75 16.58
C GLY A 140 1.92 -25.67 16.41
N LYS A 141 1.67 -26.89 15.92
CA LYS A 141 2.70 -27.89 15.68
C LYS A 141 3.70 -27.40 14.62
N PRO A 142 5.01 -27.61 14.82
CA PRO A 142 6.01 -27.15 13.86
C PRO A 142 5.86 -27.88 12.52
N VAL A 143 5.96 -27.13 11.43
CA VAL A 143 6.04 -27.66 10.06
C VAL A 143 7.44 -27.37 9.53
N MET A 144 8.15 -28.41 9.10
CA MET A 144 9.52 -28.30 8.63
C MET A 144 9.54 -27.91 7.16
N VAL A 145 10.08 -26.73 6.86
CA VAL A 145 10.15 -26.17 5.50
C VAL A 145 11.44 -26.58 4.76
N GLY A 146 12.40 -27.20 5.46
CA GLY A 146 13.68 -27.64 4.90
C GLY A 146 14.63 -26.49 4.58
N GLY A 147 15.89 -26.61 4.98
CA GLY A 147 16.96 -25.68 4.61
C GLY A 147 17.77 -26.17 3.41
N PRO A 148 18.69 -25.34 2.86
CA PRO A 148 19.03 -23.99 3.29
C PRO A 148 18.01 -22.93 2.84
N TYR A 149 18.00 -21.78 3.52
CA TYR A 149 17.14 -20.64 3.17
C TYR A 149 17.93 -19.64 2.33
N ALA A 150 17.79 -19.76 1.01
CA ALA A 150 18.50 -18.92 0.05
C ALA A 150 17.65 -17.73 -0.40
N PRO A 151 18.26 -16.63 -0.85
CA PRO A 151 17.57 -15.56 -1.57
C PRO A 151 16.79 -16.10 -2.77
N ASP A 152 15.51 -15.76 -2.84
CA ASP A 152 14.66 -16.09 -3.98
C ASP A 152 14.42 -14.84 -4.84
N TRP A 153 15.28 -14.70 -5.85
CA TRP A 153 15.19 -13.61 -6.83
C TRP A 153 13.94 -13.71 -7.71
N GLY A 154 13.38 -14.90 -7.91
CA GLY A 154 12.13 -15.08 -8.64
C GLY A 154 10.95 -14.46 -7.88
N GLY A 155 10.85 -14.79 -6.59
CA GLY A 155 9.87 -14.18 -5.68
C GLY A 155 10.06 -12.66 -5.57
N ALA A 156 11.30 -12.19 -5.41
CA ALA A 156 11.60 -10.75 -5.36
C ALA A 156 11.13 -9.99 -6.60
N LEU A 157 11.38 -10.54 -7.80
CA LEU A 157 10.92 -9.92 -9.05
C LEU A 157 9.40 -9.92 -9.15
N ALA A 158 8.74 -11.02 -8.78
CA ALA A 158 7.28 -11.11 -8.77
C ALA A 158 6.66 -10.10 -7.78
N GLY A 159 7.25 -9.95 -6.59
CA GLY A 159 6.85 -8.96 -5.59
C GLY A 159 6.99 -7.52 -6.11
N LEU A 160 8.12 -7.20 -6.76
CA LEU A 160 8.35 -5.87 -7.35
C LEU A 160 7.35 -5.57 -8.48
N LEU A 161 7.12 -6.52 -9.40
CA LEU A 161 6.14 -6.35 -10.47
C LEU A 161 4.73 -6.18 -9.91
N SER A 162 4.39 -6.94 -8.88
CA SER A 162 3.10 -6.85 -8.19
C SER A 162 2.92 -5.50 -7.50
N SER A 163 3.96 -4.96 -6.85
CA SER A 163 3.89 -3.64 -6.20
C SER A 163 3.68 -2.52 -7.22
N ILE A 164 4.34 -2.60 -8.38
CA ILE A 164 4.19 -1.64 -9.49
C ILE A 164 2.79 -1.75 -10.10
N GLY A 165 2.35 -2.97 -10.39
CA GLY A 165 1.02 -3.26 -10.95
C GLY A 165 -0.10 -2.80 -10.01
N PHE A 166 0.01 -3.11 -8.72
CA PHE A 166 -0.91 -2.64 -7.70
C PHE A 166 -0.91 -1.12 -7.57
N GLY A 167 0.26 -0.49 -7.58
CA GLY A 167 0.38 0.97 -7.59
C GLY A 167 -0.32 1.61 -8.80
N ALA A 168 -0.19 1.01 -9.98
CA ALA A 168 -0.83 1.48 -11.21
C ALA A 168 -2.35 1.30 -11.13
N LEU A 169 -2.80 0.12 -10.69
CA LEU A 169 -4.22 -0.20 -10.50
C LEU A 169 -4.85 0.73 -9.48
N MET A 170 -4.22 0.97 -8.34
CA MET A 170 -4.72 1.89 -7.31
C MET A 170 -4.84 3.32 -7.83
N LYS A 171 -3.90 3.77 -8.68
CA LYS A 171 -3.94 5.11 -9.29
C LYS A 171 -5.07 5.24 -10.31
N LEU A 172 -5.33 4.20 -11.10
CA LEU A 172 -6.46 4.16 -12.03
C LEU A 172 -7.80 4.01 -11.30
N GLY A 173 -7.86 3.10 -10.33
CA GLY A 173 -9.00 2.83 -9.47
C GLY A 173 -9.43 4.05 -8.66
N ARG A 174 -8.50 4.83 -8.09
CA ARG A 174 -8.82 6.09 -7.39
C ARG A 174 -9.49 7.11 -8.31
N LYS A 175 -9.09 7.20 -9.59
CA LYS A 175 -9.74 8.09 -10.56
C LYS A 175 -11.14 7.60 -10.92
N GLY A 176 -11.31 6.29 -11.12
CA GLY A 176 -12.61 5.68 -11.41
C GLY A 176 -13.58 5.79 -10.24
N LEU A 177 -13.12 5.44 -9.04
CA LEU A 177 -13.88 5.50 -7.79
C LEU A 177 -14.24 6.94 -7.42
N GLY A 178 -13.32 7.90 -7.58
CA GLY A 178 -13.60 9.31 -7.35
C GLY A 178 -14.68 9.86 -8.30
N LYS A 179 -14.67 9.45 -9.57
CA LYS A 179 -15.74 9.79 -10.53
C LYS A 179 -17.06 9.11 -10.17
N ALA A 180 -17.04 7.83 -9.82
CA ALA A 180 -18.24 7.08 -9.44
C ALA A 180 -18.89 7.63 -8.16
N LEU A 181 -18.10 7.89 -7.11
CA LEU A 181 -18.57 8.52 -5.87
C LEU A 181 -19.14 9.92 -6.11
N LYS A 182 -18.51 10.70 -7.00
CA LYS A 182 -19.02 12.01 -7.41
C LYS A 182 -20.36 11.88 -8.14
N THR A 183 -20.47 10.99 -9.13
CA THR A 183 -21.74 10.73 -9.84
C THR A 183 -22.82 10.21 -8.91
N PHE A 184 -22.49 9.33 -7.97
CA PHE A 184 -23.42 8.83 -6.95
C PHE A 184 -23.89 9.94 -6.00
N ASN A 185 -22.99 10.81 -5.53
CA ASN A 185 -23.35 11.95 -4.70
C ASN A 185 -24.32 12.90 -5.42
N HIS A 186 -24.05 13.22 -6.68
CA HIS A 186 -24.89 14.14 -7.45
C HIS A 186 -26.22 13.53 -7.93
N LYS A 187 -26.24 12.26 -8.39
CA LYS A 187 -27.46 11.64 -8.95
C LYS A 187 -28.36 10.98 -7.91
N VAL A 188 -27.79 10.48 -6.80
CA VAL A 188 -28.53 9.70 -5.80
C VAL A 188 -28.63 10.49 -4.49
N LEU A 189 -27.51 10.87 -3.89
CA LEU A 189 -27.52 11.47 -2.54
C LEU A 189 -28.10 12.89 -2.50
N LYS A 190 -27.98 13.65 -3.60
CA LYS A 190 -28.57 15.00 -3.75
C LYS A 190 -30.00 14.99 -4.31
N ASN A 191 -30.57 13.82 -4.62
CA ASN A 191 -31.93 13.75 -5.13
C ASN A 191 -32.94 14.10 -4.00
N PRO A 192 -33.79 15.13 -4.18
CA PRO A 192 -34.70 15.60 -3.14
C PRO A 192 -35.74 14.54 -2.71
N ASN A 193 -36.09 13.59 -3.58
CA ASN A 193 -37.01 12.50 -3.24
C ASN A 193 -36.35 11.47 -2.30
N ILE A 194 -35.05 11.21 -2.46
CA ILE A 194 -34.30 10.26 -1.62
C ILE A 194 -33.93 10.91 -0.29
N GLN A 195 -33.58 12.19 -0.27
CA GLN A 195 -33.31 12.92 0.98
C GLN A 195 -34.54 13.07 1.87
N LYS A 196 -35.75 13.08 1.29
CA LYS A 196 -37.01 13.10 2.04
C LYS A 196 -37.30 11.76 2.71
N HIS A 197 -36.99 10.64 2.07
CA HIS A 197 -37.17 9.30 2.66
C HIS A 197 -36.02 8.88 3.59
N PHE A 198 -34.80 9.36 3.35
CA PHE A 198 -33.62 9.02 4.13
C PHE A 198 -32.87 10.30 4.53
N PRO A 199 -33.15 10.91 5.68
CA PRO A 199 -32.49 12.15 6.12
C PRO A 199 -30.98 11.97 6.40
N SER A 200 -30.53 10.74 6.67
CA SER A 200 -29.12 10.36 6.86
C SER A 200 -28.25 10.63 5.63
N THR A 201 -28.86 10.65 4.45
CA THR A 201 -28.24 10.87 3.13
C THR A 201 -27.63 12.27 3.02
N LYS A 202 -28.17 13.27 3.73
CA LYS A 202 -27.63 14.64 3.80
C LYS A 202 -26.26 14.70 4.49
N LYS A 203 -26.07 13.94 5.58
CA LYS A 203 -24.79 13.88 6.31
C LYS A 203 -23.71 13.19 5.47
N LEU A 204 -24.07 12.11 4.77
CA LEU A 204 -23.17 11.40 3.86
C LEU A 204 -22.79 12.25 2.64
N SER A 205 -23.74 12.97 2.06
CA SER A 205 -23.48 13.93 0.98
C SER A 205 -22.52 15.03 1.43
N ALA A 206 -22.77 15.65 2.59
CA ALA A 206 -21.90 16.68 3.15
C ALA A 206 -20.48 16.17 3.47
N TYR A 207 -20.35 14.93 3.94
CA TYR A 207 -19.06 14.29 4.18
C TYR A 207 -18.28 14.07 2.88
N LEU A 208 -18.93 13.61 1.81
CA LEU A 208 -18.30 13.45 0.49
C LEU A 208 -17.90 14.81 -0.12
N CYS A 209 -18.70 15.86 0.10
CA CYS A 209 -18.37 17.23 -0.29
C CYS A 209 -17.11 17.73 0.43
N LYS A 210 -17.03 17.54 1.76
CA LYS A 210 -15.88 17.99 2.58
C LYS A 210 -14.56 17.31 2.20
N ASN A 211 -14.62 16.06 1.70
CA ASN A 211 -13.44 15.29 1.29
C ASN A 211 -13.06 15.48 -0.20
N GLY A 212 -13.60 16.50 -0.88
CA GLY A 212 -13.13 16.89 -2.22
C GLY A 212 -13.67 16.06 -3.37
N PHE A 213 -14.77 15.32 -3.17
CA PHE A 213 -15.46 14.58 -4.23
C PHE A 213 -16.48 15.44 -5.00
N GLU A 214 -16.33 16.77 -4.99
CA GLU A 214 -17.15 17.75 -5.72
C GLU A 214 -16.37 18.41 -6.90
N PRO A 215 -17.04 19.08 -7.85
CA PRO A 215 -16.39 19.83 -8.95
C PRO A 215 -15.80 21.18 -8.49
N VAL A 216 -15.23 21.23 -7.28
CA VAL A 216 -14.55 22.42 -6.77
C VAL A 216 -13.08 22.07 -6.64
N ASN A 217 -12.23 22.78 -7.39
CA ASN A 217 -10.80 22.63 -7.22
C ASN A 217 -10.41 23.29 -5.89
N LEU A 218 -10.11 22.47 -4.89
CA LEU A 218 -9.82 22.87 -3.51
C LEU A 218 -8.56 23.75 -3.36
N ILE A 219 -7.69 23.82 -4.37
CA ILE A 219 -6.48 24.65 -4.35
C ILE A 219 -6.77 26.07 -4.86
N ASN A 220 -7.68 26.22 -5.83
CA ASN A 220 -7.95 27.50 -6.48
C ASN A 220 -9.40 28.00 -6.35
N GLY A 221 -10.27 27.26 -5.67
CA GLY A 221 -11.69 27.58 -5.50
C GLY A 221 -12.52 27.54 -6.78
N ALA A 222 -11.96 27.12 -7.92
CA ALA A 222 -12.64 27.18 -9.20
C ALA A 222 -13.72 26.10 -9.30
N VAL A 223 -14.93 26.53 -9.65
CA VAL A 223 -16.08 25.68 -9.95
C VAL A 223 -16.28 25.71 -11.46
N VAL A 224 -16.22 24.54 -12.12
CA VAL A 224 -16.64 24.46 -13.53
C VAL A 224 -18.15 24.32 -13.54
N TYR A 225 -18.82 25.42 -13.87
CA TYR A 225 -20.26 25.49 -14.08
C TYR A 225 -20.52 25.45 -15.60
N GLU A 226 -21.07 24.34 -16.10
CA GLU A 226 -21.66 24.29 -17.44
C GLU A 226 -23.15 24.60 -17.29
N GLY A 227 -23.47 25.89 -17.23
CA GLY A 227 -24.83 26.39 -17.40
C GLY A 227 -24.90 27.26 -18.65
N THR A 228 -25.88 27.01 -19.50
CA THR A 228 -26.19 27.89 -20.63
C THR A 228 -27.07 29.01 -20.09
N ASP A 229 -26.48 30.20 -19.88
CA ASP A 229 -27.19 31.27 -19.18
C ASP A 229 -28.32 31.89 -20.01
N PHE A 230 -28.20 31.95 -21.34
CA PHE A 230 -29.28 32.35 -22.24
C PHE A 230 -29.21 31.60 -23.57
N GLY A 231 -30.34 31.09 -24.05
CA GLY A 231 -30.50 30.53 -25.40
C GLY A 231 -31.52 31.34 -26.16
N PHE A 232 -31.14 31.89 -27.31
CA PHE A 232 -32.07 32.61 -28.19
C PHE A 232 -32.81 31.59 -29.08
N PRO A 233 -34.15 31.62 -29.14
CA PRO A 233 -34.91 30.72 -30.00
C PRO A 233 -34.91 31.12 -31.49
N SER A 234 -34.26 32.22 -31.90
CA SER A 234 -34.13 32.61 -33.32
C SER A 234 -32.95 33.54 -33.60
N PRO A 235 -32.50 33.67 -34.87
CA PRO A 235 -31.49 34.67 -35.26
C PRO A 235 -32.03 36.08 -35.01
N LEU A 236 -31.23 36.94 -34.39
CA LEU A 236 -31.56 38.36 -34.25
C LEU A 236 -31.52 39.04 -35.63
N PRO A 237 -32.40 40.03 -35.89
CA PRO A 237 -32.45 40.77 -37.16
C PRO A 237 -31.18 41.61 -37.41
#